data_AF-A0A957TGV8-F1
#
_entry.id   AF-A0A957TGV8-F1
#
_cell.length_a   1.000
_cell.length_b   1.000
_cell.length_c   1.000
_cell.angle_alpha   90.00
_cell.angle_beta   90.00
_cell.angle_gamma   90.00
#
_symmetry.space_group_name_H-M   'P 1'
#
loop_
_entity.id
_entity.type
_entity.pdbx_description
1 polymer ?
#
loop_
_entity_poly.entity_id
_entity_poly.type
_entity_poly.pdbx_seq_one_letter_code
_entity_poly.pdbx_strand_id
1 'polypeptide(L)'
;MAHNISHKLKNSFEGALAGGGDPATSPLYVFGPFLKLIVVAGVAQITFGASIWLAVITIAVVSAMYRLVMQWVTDGSGGSGLSEEE
;
A
#
# COMPACT_ATOMS: atom_id res chain seq x y z
N MET A 1 -53.96 3.51 9.13
CA MET A 1 -53.14 2.94 8.03
C MET A 1 -51.69 3.04 8.45
N ALA A 2 -51.12 1.98 9.02
CA ALA A 2 -49.73 1.99 9.51
C ALA A 2 -48.79 1.65 8.33
N HIS A 3 -48.10 2.66 7.82
CA HIS A 3 -47.09 2.50 6.78
C HIS A 3 -45.81 1.94 7.43
N ASN A 4 -45.65 0.62 7.45
CA ASN A 4 -44.42 -0.03 7.90
C ASN A 4 -43.34 0.20 6.84
N ILE A 5 -42.54 1.26 7.00
CA ILE A 5 -41.33 1.47 6.22
C ILE A 5 -40.31 0.44 6.71
N SER A 6 -40.26 -0.71 6.05
CA SER A 6 -39.18 -1.67 6.22
C SER A 6 -37.91 -1.06 5.60
N HIS A 7 -37.06 -0.46 6.43
CA HIS A 7 -35.69 -0.13 6.04
C HIS A 7 -34.93 -1.44 5.87
N LYS A 8 -35.01 -2.04 4.67
CA LYS A 8 -34.17 -3.19 4.32
C LYS A 8 -32.71 -2.73 4.33
N LEU A 9 -31.92 -3.40 5.16
CA LEU A 9 -30.47 -3.22 5.21
C LEU A 9 -29.91 -3.45 3.80
N LYS A 10 -29.16 -2.47 3.28
CA LYS A 10 -28.69 -2.49 1.89
C LYS A 10 -27.44 -3.36 1.70
N ASN A 11 -26.71 -3.63 2.78
CA ASN A 11 -25.49 -4.40 2.73
C ASN A 11 -25.27 -5.21 4.03
N SER A 12 -24.46 -6.26 3.93
CA SER A 12 -24.05 -7.12 5.05
C SER A 12 -23.36 -6.34 6.18
N PHE A 13 -22.69 -5.23 5.87
CA PHE A 13 -22.05 -4.36 6.86
C PHE A 13 -23.08 -3.62 7.74
N GLU A 14 -24.13 -3.06 7.12
CA GLU A 14 -25.25 -2.47 7.85
C GLU A 14 -25.95 -3.51 8.72
N GLY A 15 -26.12 -4.74 8.21
CA GLY A 15 -26.72 -5.83 8.97
C GLY A 15 -25.88 -6.29 10.15
N ALA A 16 -24.56 -6.35 10.00
CA ALA A 16 -23.64 -6.71 11.08
C ALA A 16 -23.61 -5.64 12.19
N LEU A 17 -23.73 -4.37 11.84
CA LEU A 17 -23.83 -3.25 12.79
C LEU A 17 -25.22 -3.17 13.45
N ALA A 18 -26.29 -3.43 12.71
CA ALA A 18 -27.67 -3.40 13.22
C ALA A 18 -28.02 -4.61 14.10
N GLY A 19 -27.36 -5.75 13.91
CA GLY A 19 -27.55 -6.96 14.70
C GLY A 19 -26.86 -6.97 16.08
N GLY A 20 -26.23 -5.86 16.49
CA GLY A 20 -25.34 -5.78 17.66
C GLY A 20 -25.86 -4.94 18.82
N GLY A 21 -27.01 -5.28 19.39
CA GLY A 21 -27.54 -4.60 20.59
C GLY A 21 -26.83 -4.97 21.90
N ASP A 22 -26.16 -6.14 21.95
CA ASP A 22 -25.38 -6.63 23.09
C ASP A 22 -24.02 -7.17 22.58
N PRO A 23 -22.88 -6.83 23.22
CA PRO A 23 -21.54 -7.24 22.77
C PRO A 23 -21.36 -8.75 22.60
N ALA A 24 -22.08 -9.59 23.34
CA ALA A 24 -21.92 -11.05 23.25
C ALA A 24 -22.62 -11.68 22.03
N THR A 25 -23.57 -10.97 21.40
CA THR A 25 -24.38 -11.47 20.27
C THR A 25 -24.09 -10.75 18.96
N SER A 26 -23.24 -9.72 18.98
CA SER A 26 -22.88 -8.96 17.78
C SER A 26 -21.96 -9.79 16.88
N PRO A 27 -22.29 -9.97 15.58
CA PRO A 27 -21.44 -10.71 14.64
C PRO A 27 -20.01 -10.18 14.57
N LEU A 28 -19.84 -8.85 14.66
CA LEU A 28 -18.53 -8.20 14.69
C LEU A 28 -17.66 -8.60 15.88
N TYR A 29 -18.25 -8.89 17.05
CA TYR A 29 -17.51 -9.36 18.21
C TYR A 29 -17.09 -10.82 18.05
N VAL A 30 -18.02 -11.68 17.63
CA VAL A 30 -17.77 -13.12 17.40
C VAL A 30 -16.71 -13.35 16.31
N PHE A 31 -16.76 -12.57 15.23
CA PHE A 31 -15.76 -12.63 14.14
C PHE A 31 -14.54 -11.73 14.38
N GLY A 32 -14.51 -10.95 15.47
CA GLY A 32 -13.46 -9.97 15.76
C GLY A 32 -12.04 -10.54 15.70
N PRO A 33 -11.73 -11.69 16.34
CA PRO A 33 -10.42 -12.31 16.24
C PRO A 33 -10.03 -12.69 14.81
N PHE A 34 -10.98 -13.19 14.01
CA PHE A 34 -10.73 -13.59 12.62
C PHE A 34 -10.53 -12.37 11.70
N LEU A 35 -11.35 -11.34 11.85
CA LEU A 35 -11.19 -10.05 11.18
C LEU A 35 -9.81 -9.44 11.47
N LYS A 36 -9.36 -9.50 12.73
CA LYS A 36 -8.03 -9.04 13.13
C LYS A 36 -6.92 -9.80 12.39
N LEU A 37 -7.03 -11.12 12.25
CA LEU A 37 -6.05 -11.93 11.51
C LEU A 37 -6.02 -11.54 10.03
N ILE A 38 -7.17 -11.34 9.39
CA ILE A 38 -7.24 -10.91 7.99
C ILE A 38 -6.59 -9.53 7.81
N VAL A 39 -6.90 -8.58 8.69
CA VAL A 39 -6.32 -7.23 8.62
C VAL A 39 -4.80 -7.29 8.80
N VAL A 40 -4.31 -8.01 9.81
CA VAL A 40 -2.86 -8.15 10.05
C VAL A 40 -2.17 -8.85 8.89
N ALA A 41 -2.76 -9.92 8.35
CA ALA A 41 -2.23 -10.64 7.19
C ALA A 41 -2.18 -9.75 5.94
N GLY A 42 -3.23 -8.95 5.71
CA GLY A 42 -3.27 -7.99 4.62
C GLY A 42 -2.18 -6.91 4.73
N VAL A 43 -2.01 -6.33 5.92
CA VAL A 43 -0.95 -5.35 6.19
C VAL A 43 0.43 -5.96 5.99
N ALA A 44 0.66 -7.18 6.49
CA ALA A 44 1.92 -7.88 6.32
C ALA A 44 2.25 -8.12 4.83
N GLN A 45 1.28 -8.57 4.04
CA GLN A 45 1.46 -8.83 2.61
C GLN A 45 1.82 -7.54 1.84
N ILE A 46 1.09 -6.45 2.09
CA ILE A 46 1.35 -5.15 1.43
C ILE A 46 2.73 -4.62 1.83
N THR A 47 3.09 -4.69 3.11
CA THR A 47 4.38 -4.19 3.61
C THR A 47 5.56 -4.96 3.01
N PHE A 48 5.43 -6.28 2.88
CA PHE A 48 6.43 -7.12 2.23
C PHE A 48 6.57 -6.82 0.73
N GLY A 49 5.45 -6.63 0.02
CA GLY A 49 5.49 -6.22 -1.39
C GLY A 49 6.14 -4.84 -1.57
N ALA A 50 5.79 -3.90 -0.70
CA ALA A 50 6.34 -2.54 -0.73
C ALA A 50 7.85 -2.50 -0.49
N SER A 51 8.38 -3.31 0.43
CA SER A 51 9.83 -3.37 0.69
C SER A 51 10.61 -3.92 -0.50
N ILE A 52 10.07 -4.94 -1.20
CA ILE A 52 10.66 -5.46 -2.43
C ILE A 52 10.67 -4.38 -3.51
N TRP A 53 9.55 -3.69 -3.72
CA TRP A 53 9.47 -2.62 -4.71
C TRP A 53 10.40 -1.46 -4.41
N LEU A 54 10.57 -1.09 -3.14
CA LEU A 54 11.57 -0.10 -2.71
C LEU A 54 12.96 -0.56 -3.15
N ALA A 55 13.34 -1.81 -2.86
CA ALA A 55 14.65 -2.34 -3.25
C ALA A 55 14.85 -2.31 -4.77
N VAL A 56 13.84 -2.69 -5.56
CA VAL A 56 13.88 -2.61 -7.03
C VAL A 56 14.06 -1.18 -7.50
N ILE A 57 13.34 -0.21 -6.93
CA ILE A 57 13.47 1.21 -7.24
C ILE A 57 14.89 1.71 -6.91
N THR A 58 15.43 1.36 -5.75
CA THR A 58 16.80 1.74 -5.38
C THR A 58 17.81 1.25 -6.40
N ILE A 59 17.72 -0.03 -6.81
CA ILE A 59 18.61 -0.60 -7.83
C ILE A 59 18.44 0.13 -9.16
N ALA A 60 17.20 0.41 -9.57
CA ALA A 60 16.91 1.12 -10.81
C ALA A 60 17.50 2.55 -10.80
N VAL A 61 17.35 3.29 -9.70
CA VAL A 61 17.90 4.64 -9.54
C VAL A 61 19.41 4.62 -9.58
N VAL A 62 20.07 3.71 -8.84
CA VAL A 62 21.54 3.60 -8.84
C VAL A 62 22.05 3.22 -10.23
N SER A 63 21.36 2.32 -10.93
CA SER A 63 21.72 1.95 -12.31
C SER A 63 21.58 3.13 -13.27
N ALA A 64 20.50 3.91 -13.16
CA ALA A 64 20.30 5.11 -13.96
C ALA A 64 21.39 6.16 -13.66
N MET A 65 21.70 6.38 -12.39
CA MET A 65 22.74 7.32 -11.96
C MET A 65 24.11 6.92 -12.52
N TYR A 66 24.45 5.62 -12.46
CA TYR A 66 25.68 5.10 -13.06
C TYR A 66 25.74 5.35 -14.58
N ARG A 67 24.63 5.10 -15.30
CA ARG A 67 24.57 5.37 -16.75
C ARG A 67 24.75 6.84 -17.08
N LEU A 68 24.11 7.73 -16.31
CA LEU A 68 24.24 9.18 -16.48
C LEU A 68 25.67 9.64 -16.23
N VAL A 69 26.32 9.11 -15.19
CA VAL A 69 27.74 9.40 -14.92
C VAL A 69 28.62 8.90 -16.07
N MET A 70 28.40 7.67 -16.54
CA MET A 70 29.18 7.14 -17.65
C MET A 70 29.02 7.99 -18.91
N GLN A 71 27.79 8.40 -19.22
CA GLN A 71 27.52 9.30 -20.34
C GLN A 71 28.19 10.68 -20.14
N TRP A 72 28.13 11.25 -18.94
CA TRP A 72 28.75 12.52 -18.64
C TRP A 72 30.28 12.48 -18.75
N VAL A 73 30.91 11.37 -18.34
CA VAL A 73 32.35 11.13 -18.52
C VAL A 73 32.68 11.04 -20.01
N THR A 74 31.90 10.32 -20.81
CA THR A 74 32.17 10.17 -22.25
C THR A 74 31.88 11.43 -23.06
N ASP A 75 30.89 12.22 -22.65
CA ASP A 75 30.50 13.46 -23.31
C ASP A 75 31.43 14.63 -22.91
N GLY A 76 32.39 14.42 -22.00
CA GLY A 76 33.39 15.41 -21.57
C GLY A 76 32.82 16.59 -20.78
N SER A 77 31.53 16.57 -20.45
CA SER A 77 30.76 17.72 -19.98
C SER A 77 30.98 18.07 -18.49
N GLY A 78 31.84 17.37 -17.77
CA GLY A 78 32.21 17.89 -16.44
C GLY A 78 33.52 17.41 -15.83
N GLY A 79 34.51 17.19 -16.69
CA GLY A 79 35.82 17.80 -16.38
C GLY A 79 35.65 19.32 -16.38
N SER A 80 36.38 20.04 -15.53
CA SER A 80 36.21 21.49 -15.29
C SER A 80 36.67 22.39 -16.45
N GLY A 81 36.46 22.00 -17.70
CA GLY A 81 36.94 22.73 -18.87
C GLY A 81 38.47 22.81 -18.94
N LEU A 82 39.20 21.95 -18.22
CA LEU A 82 40.62 21.73 -18.43
C LEU A 82 40.73 20.52 -19.35
N SER A 83 40.59 20.81 -20.63
CA SER A 83 40.89 19.87 -21.70
C SER A 83 42.30 19.32 -21.55
N GLU A 84 42.48 18.02 -21.77
CA GLU A 84 43.81 17.39 -21.91
C GLU A 84 44.51 17.80 -23.22
N GLU A 85 43.88 18.65 -24.05
CA GLU A 85 44.56 19.35 -25.14
C GLU A 85 45.23 20.65 -24.65
N GLU A 86 46.40 20.49 -24.01
CA GLU A 86 47.55 21.41 -24.09
C GLU A 86 48.69 20.74 -24.88
#